data_AF-A0A8I1MIQ2-F1
#
_entry.id   AF-A0A8I1MIQ2-F1
#
_cell.length_a   1.000
_cell.length_b   1.000
_cell.length_c   1.000
_cell.angle_alpha   90.00
_cell.angle_beta   90.00
_cell.angle_gamma   90.00
#
_symmetry.space_group_name_H-M   'P 1'
#
loop_
_entity.id
_entity.type
_entity.pdbx_description
1 polymer ?
#
loop_
_entity_poly.entity_id
_entity_poly.type
_entity_poly.pdbx_seq_one_letter_code
_entity_poly.pdbx_strand_id
1 'polypeptide(L)'
;MKAISVLPENDIRNSDRRHPVDFLEPIPTREDHLQRICEVLSRTFGWVAEADTVEQKGLRASVVLYCVRADLLGAAALEQLGATTGTPQAVVDELVSDFCHSIGW
;
A
#
# COMPACT_ATOMS: atom_id res chain seq x y z
N MET A 1 -9.48 -41.97 -10.82
CA MET A 1 -9.08 -40.60 -11.19
C MET A 1 -9.24 -39.74 -9.96
N LYS A 2 -8.15 -39.19 -9.42
CA LYS A 2 -8.14 -38.40 -8.18
C LYS A 2 -8.30 -36.93 -8.59
N ALA A 3 -9.36 -36.28 -8.14
CA ALA A 3 -9.62 -34.88 -8.45
C ALA A 3 -8.46 -34.02 -7.91
N ILE A 4 -7.80 -33.30 -8.80
CA ILE A 4 -6.81 -32.27 -8.44
C ILE A 4 -7.62 -31.10 -7.90
N SER A 5 -7.65 -30.93 -6.57
CA SER A 5 -8.21 -29.73 -5.97
C SER A 5 -7.27 -28.57 -6.33
N VAL A 6 -7.66 -27.75 -7.30
CA VAL A 6 -7.00 -26.49 -7.59
C VAL A 6 -7.26 -25.58 -6.40
N LEU A 7 -6.27 -25.48 -5.51
CA LEU A 7 -6.32 -24.55 -4.40
C LEU A 7 -6.31 -23.12 -4.98
N PRO A 8 -7.12 -22.19 -4.44
CA PRO A 8 -7.12 -20.82 -4.90
C PRO A 8 -5.74 -20.20 -4.71
N GLU A 9 -5.27 -19.46 -5.71
CA GLU A 9 -3.95 -18.78 -5.72
C GLU A 9 -3.73 -17.81 -4.56
N ASN A 10 -4.75 -17.53 -3.75
CA ASN A 10 -4.73 -16.66 -2.57
C ASN A 10 -4.51 -17.44 -1.26
N ASP A 11 -3.49 -18.30 -1.24
CA ASP A 11 -3.09 -19.01 -0.03
C ASP A 11 -1.96 -18.26 0.69
N ILE A 12 -2.28 -17.69 1.85
CA ILE A 12 -1.34 -16.98 2.75
C ILE A 12 -0.12 -17.83 3.15
N ARG A 13 -0.17 -19.15 2.95
CA ARG A 13 0.93 -20.09 3.23
C ARG A 13 2.11 -19.98 2.24
N ASN A 14 2.02 -19.19 1.18
CA ASN A 14 3.04 -19.05 0.12
C ASN A 14 3.65 -17.62 0.01
N SER A 15 3.74 -16.87 1.11
CA SER A 15 4.24 -15.47 1.14
C SER A 15 5.75 -15.29 0.88
N ASP A 16 6.48 -16.32 0.45
CA ASP A 16 7.96 -16.39 0.41
C ASP A 16 8.67 -15.54 -0.66
N ARG A 17 8.00 -14.54 -1.26
CA ARG A 17 8.67 -13.54 -2.11
C ARG A 17 9.03 -12.34 -1.23
N ARG A 18 10.32 -12.26 -0.87
CA ARG A 18 10.86 -11.26 0.08
C ARG A 18 10.25 -9.88 -0.14
N HIS A 19 9.41 -9.49 0.80
CA HIS A 19 8.66 -8.25 0.84
C HIS A 19 9.51 -7.19 1.54
N PRO A 20 9.41 -5.90 1.17
CA PRO A 20 10.06 -4.81 1.90
C PRO A 20 9.83 -4.79 3.42
N VAL A 21 8.74 -5.41 3.91
CA VAL A 21 8.45 -5.54 5.35
C VAL A 21 9.31 -6.61 6.03
N ASP A 22 9.91 -7.51 5.27
CA ASP A 22 10.85 -8.53 5.78
C ASP A 22 12.20 -7.91 6.17
N PHE A 23 12.44 -6.65 5.79
CA PHE A 23 13.59 -5.85 6.22
C PHE A 23 13.29 -4.99 7.44
N LEU A 24 12.06 -5.02 7.97
CA LEU A 24 11.74 -4.37 9.22
C LEU A 24 12.34 -5.20 10.35
N GLU A 25 13.34 -4.67 11.04
CA GLU A 25 13.80 -5.27 12.28
C GLU A 25 12.62 -5.39 13.27
N PRO A 26 12.46 -6.54 13.96
CA PRO A 26 11.48 -6.67 15.02
C PRO A 26 11.77 -5.63 16.11
N ILE A 27 10.91 -4.61 16.20
CA ILE A 27 10.99 -3.60 17.25
C ILE A 27 10.60 -4.30 18.58
N PRO A 28 11.29 -4.04 19.70
CA PRO A 28 10.91 -4.65 20.98
C PRO A 28 9.61 -4.00 21.53
N THR A 29 8.84 -4.81 22.28
CA THR A 29 7.65 -4.53 23.15
C THR A 29 6.22 -4.38 22.56
N ARG A 30 5.29 -5.16 23.14
CA ARG A 30 3.90 -5.41 22.64
C ARG A 30 2.95 -4.21 22.72
N GLU A 31 3.09 -3.35 23.73
CA GLU A 31 2.23 -2.18 23.91
C GLU A 31 2.62 -1.03 22.97
N ASP A 32 3.92 -0.88 22.68
CA ASP A 32 4.43 0.10 21.73
C ASP A 32 3.97 -0.19 20.29
N HIS A 33 3.68 -1.46 19.96
CA HIS A 33 3.19 -1.84 18.63
C HIS A 33 1.82 -1.30 18.30
N LEU A 34 0.86 -1.39 19.23
CA LEU A 34 -0.51 -0.92 18.96
C LEU A 34 -0.53 0.59 18.79
N GLN A 35 0.22 1.29 19.65
CA GLN A 35 0.36 2.74 19.52
C GLN A 35 1.02 3.12 18.19
N ARG A 36 2.14 2.49 17.83
CA ARG A 36 2.85 2.75 16.57
C ARG A 36 1.98 2.42 15.35
N ILE A 37 1.25 1.32 15.38
CA ILE A 37 0.31 0.92 14.31
C ILE A 37 -0.79 1.98 14.18
N CYS A 38 -1.41 2.39 15.29
CA CYS A 38 -2.42 3.44 15.30
C CYS A 38 -1.86 4.78 14.78
N GLU A 39 -0.63 5.14 15.13
CA GLU A 39 0.05 6.34 14.64
C GLU A 39 0.30 6.29 13.13
N VAL A 40 0.76 5.14 12.61
CA VAL A 40 0.99 4.95 11.16
C VAL A 40 -0.33 4.94 10.40
N LEU A 41 -1.36 4.26 10.91
CA LEU A 41 -2.70 4.26 10.30
C LEU A 41 -3.32 5.65 10.33
N SER A 42 -3.19 6.39 11.43
CA SER A 42 -3.72 7.76 11.54
C SER A 42 -3.04 8.71 10.56
N ARG A 43 -1.71 8.63 10.42
CA ARG A 43 -0.97 9.42 9.41
C ARG A 43 -1.34 9.02 7.99
N THR A 44 -1.46 7.73 7.71
CA THR A 44 -1.88 7.21 6.40
C THR A 44 -3.28 7.71 6.03
N PHE A 45 -4.26 7.56 6.92
CA PHE A 45 -5.62 8.03 6.66
C PHE A 45 -5.73 9.55 6.62
N GLY A 46 -4.95 10.27 7.44
CA GLY A 46 -4.83 11.72 7.40
C GLY A 46 -4.31 12.18 6.03
N TRP A 47 -3.22 11.59 5.55
CA TRP A 47 -2.63 11.88 4.25
C TRP A 47 -3.61 11.62 3.09
N VAL A 48 -4.35 10.51 3.13
CA VAL A 48 -5.41 10.28 2.13
C VAL A 48 -6.51 11.34 2.22
N ALA A 49 -6.89 11.74 3.44
CA ALA A 49 -7.97 12.68 3.69
C ALA A 49 -7.66 14.14 3.29
N GLU A 50 -6.40 14.50 3.07
CA GLU A 50 -6.01 15.85 2.61
C GLU A 50 -6.39 16.16 1.15
N ALA A 51 -6.66 15.15 0.32
CA ALA A 51 -7.13 15.39 -1.05
C ALA A 51 -8.53 16.03 -1.10
N ASP A 52 -8.79 16.89 -2.10
CA ASP A 52 -10.03 17.68 -2.16
C ASP A 52 -11.22 16.87 -2.69
N THR A 53 -11.00 15.98 -3.66
CA THR A 53 -12.07 15.20 -4.30
C THR A 53 -12.01 13.72 -3.94
N VAL A 54 -13.14 13.02 -4.13
CA VAL A 54 -13.24 11.57 -3.89
C VAL A 54 -12.28 10.80 -4.81
N GLU A 55 -12.14 11.24 -6.05
CA GLU A 55 -11.25 10.66 -7.05
C GLU A 55 -9.79 10.80 -6.62
N GLN A 56 -9.41 11.99 -6.14
CA GLN A 56 -8.06 12.24 -5.63
C GLN A 56 -7.76 11.45 -4.35
N LYS A 57 -8.75 11.28 -3.46
CA LYS A 57 -8.63 10.38 -2.29
C LYS A 57 -8.44 8.93 -2.72
N GLY A 58 -9.16 8.50 -3.76
CA GLY A 58 -8.99 7.17 -4.37
C GLY A 58 -7.60 6.97 -4.99
N LEU A 59 -7.06 7.99 -5.66
CA LEU A 59 -5.69 7.98 -6.16
C LEU A 59 -4.67 7.87 -5.02
N ARG A 60 -4.81 8.69 -3.97
CA ARG A 60 -3.95 8.62 -2.78
C ARG A 60 -4.03 7.25 -2.11
N ALA A 61 -5.22 6.68 -1.92
CA ALA A 61 -5.37 5.32 -1.39
C ALA A 61 -4.68 4.27 -2.28
N SER A 62 -4.72 4.44 -3.60
CA SER A 62 -4.02 3.56 -4.54
C SER A 62 -2.50 3.72 -4.45
N VAL A 63 -1.98 4.93 -4.21
CA VAL A 63 -0.55 5.18 -3.93
C VAL A 63 -0.12 4.50 -2.62
N VAL A 64 -0.95 4.56 -1.58
CA VAL A 64 -0.69 3.81 -0.33
C VAL A 64 -0.54 2.32 -0.63
N LEU A 65 -1.51 1.73 -1.35
CA LEU A 65 -1.46 0.32 -1.74
C LEU A 65 -0.24 0.02 -2.59
N TYR A 66 0.13 0.87 -3.55
CA TYR A 66 1.35 0.71 -4.33
C TYR A 66 2.60 0.61 -3.44
N CYS A 67 2.71 1.45 -2.42
CA CYS A 67 3.88 1.48 -1.55
C CYS A 67 3.93 0.30 -0.56
N VAL A 68 2.78 -0.15 -0.05
CA VAL A 68 2.73 -1.14 1.04
C VAL A 68 2.33 -2.55 0.59
N ARG A 69 1.51 -2.68 -0.45
CA ARG A 69 0.89 -3.92 -0.96
C ARG A 69 0.47 -3.79 -2.44
N ALA A 70 1.45 -3.58 -3.32
CA ALA A 70 1.21 -3.33 -4.75
C ALA A 70 0.42 -4.47 -5.43
N ASP A 71 0.47 -5.68 -4.90
CA ASP A 71 -0.30 -6.83 -5.37
C ASP A 71 -1.82 -6.61 -5.29
N LEU A 72 -2.29 -5.77 -4.37
CA LEU A 72 -3.71 -5.44 -4.25
C LEU A 72 -4.22 -4.51 -5.35
N LEU A 73 -3.33 -3.93 -6.16
CA LEU A 73 -3.69 -3.12 -7.34
C LEU A 73 -3.93 -3.98 -8.60
N GLY A 74 -3.72 -5.30 -8.51
CA GLY A 74 -3.86 -6.20 -9.66
C GLY A 74 -2.81 -5.92 -10.73
N ALA A 75 -3.23 -5.87 -12.00
CA ALA A 75 -2.33 -5.61 -13.14
C ALA A 75 -2.14 -4.11 -13.43
N ALA A 76 -2.72 -3.22 -12.62
CA ALA A 76 -2.59 -1.79 -12.83
C ALA A 76 -1.17 -1.34 -12.49
N ALA A 77 -0.47 -0.82 -13.49
CA ALA A 77 0.84 -0.20 -13.31
C ALA A 77 0.68 1.19 -12.69
N LEU A 78 1.74 1.72 -12.05
CA LEU A 78 1.74 3.06 -11.44
C LEU A 78 1.31 4.13 -12.47
N GLU A 79 1.71 3.93 -13.72
CA GLU A 79 1.43 4.76 -14.89
C GLU A 79 -0.06 4.85 -15.24
N GLN A 80 -0.86 3.89 -14.77
CA GLN A 80 -2.29 3.83 -15.00
C GLN A 80 -3.10 4.42 -13.85
N LEU A 81 -2.51 4.56 -12.65
CA LEU A 81 -3.22 5.12 -11.49
C LEU A 81 -3.64 6.57 -11.73
N GLY A 82 -2.71 7.40 -12.21
CA GLY A 82 -2.97 8.81 -12.50
C GLY A 82 -3.93 9.02 -13.67
N ALA A 83 -3.85 8.16 -14.70
CA ALA A 83 -4.64 8.29 -15.92
C ALA A 83 -6.16 8.28 -15.66
N THR A 84 -6.63 7.51 -14.68
CA THR A 84 -8.06 7.41 -14.31
C THR A 84 -8.63 8.71 -13.73
N THR A 85 -7.77 9.57 -13.18
CA THR A 85 -8.13 10.84 -12.56
C THR A 85 -7.64 12.05 -13.36
N GLY A 86 -7.05 11.84 -14.54
CA GLY A 86 -6.40 12.89 -15.32
C GLY A 86 -5.13 13.45 -14.66
N THR A 87 -4.55 12.74 -13.69
CA THR A 87 -3.36 13.17 -12.97
C THR A 87 -2.09 12.82 -13.78
N PRO A 88 -1.22 13.81 -14.08
CA PRO A 88 0.04 13.56 -14.79
C PRO A 88 0.97 12.62 -14.02
N GLN A 89 1.76 11.81 -14.74
CA GLN A 89 2.66 10.84 -14.11
C GLN A 89 3.63 11.46 -13.10
N ALA A 90 4.21 12.62 -13.43
CA ALA A 90 5.13 13.31 -12.53
C ALA A 90 4.49 13.66 -11.17
N VAL A 91 3.19 13.94 -11.15
CA VAL A 91 2.44 14.23 -9.92
C VAL A 91 2.19 12.93 -9.15
N VAL A 92 1.97 11.80 -9.83
CA VAL A 92 1.87 10.49 -9.17
C VAL A 92 3.20 10.09 -8.52
N ASP A 93 4.32 10.31 -9.21
CA ASP A 93 5.66 10.03 -8.69
C ASP A 93 5.96 10.92 -7.46
N GLU A 94 5.53 12.19 -7.49
CA GLU A 94 5.61 13.09 -6.34
C GLU A 94 4.76 12.59 -5.17
N LEU A 95 3.52 12.13 -5.41
CA LEU A 95 2.67 11.56 -4.37
C LEU A 95 3.27 10.31 -3.72
N VAL A 96 3.96 9.46 -4.49
CA VAL A 96 4.70 8.31 -3.93
C VAL A 96 5.80 8.79 -2.98
N SER A 97 6.61 9.75 -3.42
CA SER A 97 7.68 10.31 -2.59
C SER A 97 7.13 11.01 -1.34
N ASP A 98 6.07 11.77 -1.48
CA ASP A 98 5.42 12.52 -0.41
C ASP A 98 4.81 11.58 0.64
N PHE A 99 4.15 10.50 0.19
CA PHE A 99 3.63 9.47 1.08
C PHE A 99 4.73 8.81 1.90
N CYS A 100 5.81 8.35 1.25
CA CYS A 100 6.95 7.72 1.93
C CYS A 100 7.57 8.63 3.01
N HIS A 101 7.77 9.92 2.69
CA HIS A 101 8.23 10.90 3.69
C HIS A 101 7.22 11.10 4.83
N SER A 102 5.93 11.17 4.53
CA SER A 102 4.86 11.45 5.50
C SER A 102 4.68 10.33 6.53
N ILE A 103 4.82 9.07 6.13
CA ILE A 103 4.69 7.93 7.05
C ILE A 103 5.97 7.64 7.85
N GLY A 104 7.09 8.29 7.50
CA GLY A 104 8.38 8.08 8.16
C GLY A 104 9.00 6.74 7.81
N TRP A 105 9.01 6.40 6.52
CA TRP A 105 9.92 5.41 5.97
C TRP A 105 11.36 5.92 5.97
#